data_AF-A0A1Q7BG41-F1
#
_entry.id   AF-A0A1Q7BG41-F1
#
_cell.length_a   1.000
_cell.length_b   1.000
_cell.length_c   1.000
_cell.angle_alpha   90.00
_cell.angle_beta   90.00
_cell.angle_gamma   90.00
#
_symmetry.space_group_name_H-M   'P 1'
#
loop_
_entity.id
_entity.type
_entity.pdbx_description
1 polymer ?
#
loop_
_entity_poly.entity_id
_entity_poly.type
_entity_poly.pdbx_seq_one_letter_code
_entity_poly.pdbx_strand_id
1 'polypeptide(L)'
;MDAGFLAAERGARLRAVLVIAAAMSATYGVAAFVDLLRPQTADSEFEIEPVVGLLGDGMPVVLQVIFWSVLASWVAVLVLWGLRGKVFGHFSDVGLDSPRRQRMMLTMIAVLLLPYAIFPLTVIGQHLGVLLICLPSTAFGLWAVHRMQRYRRMPAWLPLAVFGWGAVFAAGFGATMNIWYLDYAPRYLFDAADRLRMLHTVNFGLALDAGVFEELGKAAGIAIVYLLWRRHIDGVVSGVVLGAAVGLGFNLVESIEYIGDASGGVAYFQYFMRQSLGLMAAHTAFSAVVGAGFGVARQLAEPKLRRIAIACGLFAGISGHFASDVVFPWFGRVSHDWFHADPAMGTVILPPLALAVMQGPLVGMCLLLLRRGLRTQADGLATELRAEARAGFGVVTEAEIPVLLRPARRFWLRVVMLRRYGLAGFRALGRLHQAQLDLAAHRWHRARGELDELAADEHVLRERVLRRRREVRTQLAREATR
;
A
#
# COMPACT_ATOMS: atom_id res chain seq x y z
N MET A 1 -2.05 -21.57 -24.86
CA MET A 1 -2.29 -20.11 -24.90
C MET A 1 -1.23 -19.49 -25.79
N ASP A 2 -1.64 -18.61 -26.70
CA ASP A 2 -0.74 -17.90 -27.62
C ASP A 2 0.16 -16.91 -26.86
N ALA A 3 1.47 -16.97 -27.12
CA ALA A 3 2.45 -16.07 -26.53
C ALA A 3 2.19 -14.60 -26.91
N GLY A 4 1.63 -14.35 -28.10
CA GLY A 4 1.25 -13.01 -28.55
C GLY A 4 0.15 -12.40 -27.68
N PHE A 5 -0.90 -13.17 -27.37
CA PHE A 5 -1.99 -12.71 -26.49
C PHE A 5 -1.50 -12.33 -25.08
N LEU A 6 -0.62 -13.14 -24.48
CA LEU A 6 -0.07 -12.84 -23.15
C LEU A 6 0.84 -11.60 -23.16
N ALA A 7 1.54 -11.33 -24.26
CA ALA A 7 2.33 -10.11 -24.42
C ALA A 7 1.43 -8.87 -24.55
N ALA A 8 0.32 -8.97 -25.28
CA ALA A 8 -0.69 -7.94 -25.42
C ALA A 8 -1.32 -7.52 -24.10
N GLU A 9 -1.74 -8.51 -23.30
CA GLU A 9 -2.35 -8.27 -22.00
C GLU A 9 -1.38 -7.58 -21.03
N ARG A 10 -0.10 -8.01 -21.01
CA ARG A 10 0.95 -7.30 -20.24
C ARG A 10 1.15 -5.87 -20.73
N GLY A 11 1.15 -5.65 -22.04
CA GLY A 11 1.26 -4.32 -22.64
C GLY A 11 0.13 -3.39 -22.22
N ALA A 12 -1.11 -3.87 -22.21
CA ALA A 12 -2.27 -3.12 -21.75
C ALA A 12 -2.18 -2.73 -20.27
N ARG A 13 -1.79 -3.67 -19.41
CA ARG A 13 -1.61 -3.42 -17.97
C ARG A 13 -0.49 -2.42 -17.69
N LEU A 14 0.63 -2.48 -18.44
CA LEU A 14 1.71 -1.49 -18.33
C LEU A 14 1.30 -0.09 -18.77
N ARG A 15 0.45 0.04 -19.81
CA ARG A 15 -0.12 1.34 -20.20
C ARG A 15 -0.94 1.96 -19.07
N ALA A 16 -1.75 1.15 -18.38
CA ALA A 16 -2.51 1.63 -17.23
C ALA A 16 -1.61 2.11 -16.08
N VAL A 17 -0.50 1.40 -15.81
CA VAL A 17 0.50 1.84 -14.81
C VAL A 17 1.19 3.14 -15.23
N LEU A 18 1.53 3.30 -16.51
CA LEU A 18 2.08 4.55 -17.03
C LEU A 18 1.10 5.72 -16.85
N VAL A 19 -0.20 5.51 -17.06
CA VAL A 19 -1.23 6.52 -16.79
C VAL A 19 -1.26 6.91 -15.31
N ILE A 20 -1.12 5.95 -14.38
CA ILE A 20 -1.04 6.26 -12.94
C ILE A 20 0.18 7.14 -12.63
N ALA A 21 1.36 6.77 -13.12
CA ALA A 21 2.58 7.55 -12.91
C ALA A 21 2.51 8.95 -13.52
N ALA A 22 1.98 9.05 -14.74
CA ALA A 22 1.75 10.33 -15.40
C ALA A 22 0.71 11.18 -14.68
N ALA A 23 -0.35 10.59 -14.13
CA ALA A 23 -1.37 11.31 -13.37
C ALA A 23 -0.79 11.88 -12.07
N MET A 24 0.00 11.12 -11.31
CA MET A 24 0.69 11.64 -10.13
C MET A 24 1.58 12.84 -10.48
N SER A 25 2.37 12.73 -11.55
CA SER A 25 3.25 13.80 -12.03
C SER A 25 2.49 15.01 -12.58
N ALA A 26 1.36 14.79 -13.25
CA ALA A 26 0.49 15.86 -13.72
C ALA A 26 -0.18 16.60 -12.56
N THR A 27 -0.63 15.90 -11.51
CA THR A 27 -1.16 16.51 -10.28
C THR A 27 -0.13 17.45 -9.63
N TYR A 28 1.13 17.04 -9.58
CA TYR A 28 2.21 17.94 -9.14
C TYR A 28 2.31 19.19 -10.03
N GLY A 29 2.25 19.01 -11.35
CA GLY A 29 2.24 20.13 -12.29
C GLY A 29 1.07 21.08 -12.09
N VAL A 30 -0.11 20.57 -11.72
CA VAL A 30 -1.28 21.39 -11.35
C VAL A 30 -0.99 22.21 -10.10
N ALA A 31 -0.39 21.62 -9.06
CA ALA A 31 -0.02 22.35 -7.84
C ALA A 31 1.00 23.47 -8.14
N ALA A 32 2.01 23.17 -8.96
CA ALA A 32 2.96 24.18 -9.44
C ALA A 32 2.28 25.29 -10.28
N PHE A 33 1.26 24.94 -11.06
CA PHE A 33 0.50 25.93 -11.83
C PHE A 33 -0.39 26.81 -10.95
N VAL A 34 -1.01 26.24 -9.91
CA VAL A 34 -1.76 27.01 -8.90
C VAL A 34 -0.83 27.98 -8.17
N ASP A 35 0.38 27.53 -7.84
CA ASP A 35 1.42 28.35 -7.25
C ASP A 35 1.86 29.50 -8.17
N LEU A 36 2.07 29.25 -9.46
CA LEU A 36 2.39 30.28 -10.45
C LEU A 36 1.32 31.39 -10.55
N LEU A 37 0.07 31.06 -10.24
CA LEU A 37 -1.06 31.99 -10.28
C LEU A 37 -1.32 32.68 -8.92
N ARG A 38 -0.53 32.35 -7.88
CA ARG A 38 -0.78 32.88 -6.53
C ARG A 38 -0.57 34.40 -6.47
N PRO A 39 -1.32 35.10 -5.61
CA PRO A 39 -1.05 36.51 -5.33
C PRO A 39 0.38 36.70 -4.84
N GLN A 40 1.11 37.63 -5.45
CA GLN A 40 2.44 38.06 -5.01
C GLN A 40 2.26 39.22 -4.03
N THR A 41 3.00 39.24 -2.94
CA THR A 41 3.00 40.35 -1.97
C THR A 41 4.13 41.31 -2.31
N ALA A 42 3.83 42.61 -2.38
CA ALA A 42 4.80 43.64 -2.72
C ALA A 42 5.54 44.22 -1.48
N ASP A 43 5.34 43.62 -0.30
CA ASP A 43 5.56 44.28 0.99
C ASP A 43 6.94 44.06 1.63
N SER A 44 7.98 43.78 0.85
CA SER A 44 9.33 44.08 1.33
C SER A 44 10.12 44.82 0.26
N GLU A 45 10.59 46.01 0.60
CA GLU A 45 11.46 46.85 -0.23
C GLU A 45 12.80 46.15 -0.62
N PHE A 46 13.01 44.88 -0.27
CA PHE A 46 14.26 44.15 -0.43
C PHE A 46 14.17 42.68 -0.85
N GLU A 47 13.00 42.06 -1.07
CA GLU A 47 12.93 40.68 -1.60
C GLU A 47 11.96 40.58 -2.79
N ILE A 48 12.50 40.33 -3.99
CA ILE A 48 11.70 39.94 -5.15
C ILE A 48 11.21 38.51 -4.88
N GLU A 49 9.92 38.32 -4.61
CA GLU A 49 9.35 36.98 -4.48
C GLU A 49 9.58 36.18 -5.79
N PRO A 50 10.03 34.91 -5.69
CA PRO A 50 10.28 34.08 -6.86
C PRO A 50 8.96 33.74 -7.57
N VAL A 51 9.02 33.65 -8.90
CA VAL A 51 7.87 33.27 -9.74
C VAL A 51 7.26 31.93 -9.29
N VAL A 52 8.11 30.98 -8.88
CA VAL A 52 7.69 29.70 -8.26
C VAL A 52 8.11 29.73 -6.79
N GLY A 53 7.17 29.53 -5.87
CA GLY A 53 7.38 29.71 -4.43
C GLY A 53 8.46 28.79 -3.89
N LEU A 54 8.47 27.52 -4.33
CA LEU A 54 9.50 26.54 -3.99
C LEU A 54 10.94 26.94 -4.39
N LEU A 55 11.11 27.88 -5.32
CA LEU A 55 12.42 28.35 -5.78
C LEU A 55 12.95 29.57 -4.98
N GLY A 56 12.27 29.96 -3.90
CA GLY A 56 12.72 31.03 -3.04
C GLY A 56 13.94 30.67 -2.21
N ASP A 57 14.74 31.69 -1.87
CA ASP A 57 15.99 31.53 -1.10
C ASP A 57 15.76 30.97 0.32
N GLY A 58 14.55 31.13 0.86
CA GLY A 58 14.14 30.55 2.15
C GLY A 58 13.66 29.10 2.09
N MET A 59 13.50 28.51 0.91
CA MET A 59 12.97 27.15 0.77
C MET A 59 14.08 26.09 0.85
N PRO A 60 13.84 24.96 1.53
CA PRO A 60 14.80 23.86 1.57
C PRO A 60 15.24 23.41 0.18
N VAL A 61 16.54 23.28 -0.04
CA VAL A 61 17.16 22.86 -1.32
C VAL A 61 16.54 21.57 -1.87
N VAL A 62 16.16 20.64 -0.97
CA VAL A 62 15.51 19.37 -1.36
C VAL A 62 14.24 19.59 -2.21
N LEU A 63 13.47 20.65 -1.94
CA LEU A 63 12.23 20.96 -2.65
C LEU A 63 12.52 21.51 -4.05
N GLN A 64 13.54 22.36 -4.17
CA GLN A 64 14.02 22.86 -5.46
C GLN A 64 14.51 21.70 -6.34
N VAL A 65 15.26 20.76 -5.75
CA VAL A 65 15.74 19.55 -6.44
C VAL A 65 14.55 18.71 -6.92
N ILE A 66 13.51 18.53 -6.11
CA ILE A 66 12.28 17.82 -6.52
C ILE A 66 11.59 18.52 -7.69
N PHE A 67 11.40 19.84 -7.61
CA PHE A 67 10.77 20.63 -8.67
C PHE A 67 11.48 20.44 -10.02
N TRP A 68 12.79 20.66 -10.05
CA TRP A 68 13.58 20.48 -11.27
C TRP A 68 13.61 19.02 -11.74
N SER A 69 13.61 18.07 -10.83
CA SER A 69 13.55 16.63 -11.16
C SER A 69 12.21 16.26 -11.81
N VAL A 70 11.08 16.79 -11.33
CA VAL A 70 9.77 16.57 -11.96
C VAL A 70 9.75 17.15 -13.37
N LEU A 71 10.23 18.39 -13.57
CA LEU A 71 10.29 18.99 -14.90
C LEU A 71 11.18 18.19 -15.85
N ALA A 72 12.38 17.82 -15.41
CA ALA A 72 13.31 16.99 -16.19
C ALA A 72 12.71 15.62 -16.55
N SER A 73 11.91 15.02 -15.65
CA SER A 73 11.26 13.73 -15.90
C SER A 73 10.27 13.80 -17.07
N TRP A 74 9.49 14.88 -17.17
CA TRP A 74 8.57 15.11 -18.28
C TRP A 74 9.30 15.34 -19.60
N VAL A 75 10.37 16.14 -19.58
CA VAL A 75 11.22 16.34 -20.77
C VAL A 75 11.79 14.99 -21.25
N ALA A 76 12.32 14.18 -20.34
CA ALA A 76 12.83 12.85 -20.69
C ALA A 76 11.74 11.93 -21.26
N VAL A 77 10.54 11.93 -20.69
CA VAL A 77 9.40 11.18 -21.21
C VAL A 77 8.97 11.64 -22.61
N LEU A 78 8.92 12.95 -22.85
CA LEU A 78 8.60 13.52 -24.16
C LEU A 78 9.66 13.19 -25.20
N VAL A 79 10.95 13.19 -24.83
CA VAL A 79 12.04 12.75 -25.69
C VAL A 79 11.93 11.26 -26.01
N LEU A 80 11.72 10.40 -25.02
CA LEU A 80 11.51 8.96 -25.22
C LEU A 80 10.29 8.69 -26.12
N TRP A 81 9.22 9.46 -25.96
CA TRP A 81 8.02 9.39 -26.80
C TRP A 81 8.24 9.97 -28.20
N GLY A 82 9.01 11.03 -28.36
CA GLY A 82 9.33 11.64 -29.66
C GLY A 82 10.30 10.79 -30.49
N LEU A 83 11.31 10.19 -29.85
CA LEU A 83 12.20 9.20 -30.46
C LEU A 83 11.43 7.99 -30.97
N ARG A 84 10.33 7.60 -30.30
CA ARG A 84 9.40 6.61 -30.83
C ARG A 84 8.81 7.03 -32.18
N GLY A 85 8.31 8.26 -32.29
CA GLY A 85 7.70 8.77 -33.52
C GLY A 85 8.67 8.79 -34.72
N LYS A 86 9.94 9.13 -34.49
CA LYS A 86 10.95 9.26 -35.55
C LYS A 86 11.67 7.95 -35.91
N VAL A 87 12.02 7.11 -34.93
CA VAL A 87 12.82 5.88 -35.16
C VAL A 87 11.95 4.66 -35.43
N PHE A 88 10.73 4.62 -34.88
CA PHE A 88 9.86 3.45 -34.95
C PHE A 88 8.61 3.69 -35.80
N GLY A 89 8.42 4.89 -36.35
CA GLY A 89 7.38 5.19 -37.35
C GLY A 89 7.49 4.36 -38.63
N HIS A 90 8.67 3.83 -38.93
CA HIS A 90 8.91 2.92 -40.07
C HIS A 90 8.63 1.43 -39.75
N PHE A 91 8.29 1.10 -38.49
CA PHE A 91 7.97 -0.24 -38.02
C PHE A 91 6.50 -0.33 -37.55
N SER A 92 5.60 0.42 -38.16
CA SER A 92 4.17 0.48 -37.81
C SER A 92 3.44 -0.87 -37.89
N ASP A 93 4.04 -1.91 -38.47
CA ASP A 93 3.51 -3.27 -38.53
C ASP A 93 4.10 -4.26 -37.51
N VAL A 94 5.11 -3.87 -36.71
CA VAL A 94 5.64 -4.75 -35.65
C VAL A 94 4.79 -4.54 -34.40
N GLY A 95 3.90 -5.51 -34.16
CA GLY A 95 2.84 -5.51 -33.17
C GLY A 95 3.14 -4.80 -31.85
N LEU A 96 2.06 -4.24 -31.28
CA LEU A 96 1.98 -3.39 -30.09
C LEU A 96 2.67 -3.94 -28.81
N ASP A 97 3.31 -5.10 -28.84
CA ASP A 97 3.64 -5.93 -27.68
C ASP A 97 5.11 -6.38 -27.60
N SER A 98 6.02 -5.72 -28.34
CA SER A 98 7.44 -6.06 -28.31
C SER A 98 8.08 -5.86 -26.92
N PRO A 99 9.02 -6.74 -26.49
CA PRO A 99 9.74 -6.58 -25.22
C PRO A 99 10.48 -5.24 -25.08
N ARG A 100 10.91 -4.65 -26.21
CA ARG A 100 11.53 -3.31 -26.25
C ARG A 100 10.55 -2.23 -25.79
N ARG A 101 9.29 -2.28 -26.26
CA ARG A 101 8.25 -1.33 -25.87
C ARG A 101 7.91 -1.45 -24.38
N GLN A 102 7.83 -2.68 -23.86
CA GLN A 102 7.60 -2.92 -22.44
C GLN A 102 8.72 -2.31 -21.57
N ARG A 103 9.99 -2.50 -21.95
CA ARG A 103 11.13 -1.86 -21.28
C ARG A 103 11.05 -0.34 -21.32
N MET A 104 10.72 0.25 -22.47
CA MET A 104 10.56 1.70 -22.60
C MET A 104 9.45 2.24 -21.68
N MET A 105 8.28 1.57 -21.62
CA MET A 105 7.21 1.97 -20.70
C MET A 105 7.65 1.90 -19.24
N LEU A 106 8.37 0.84 -18.86
CA LEU A 106 8.94 0.71 -17.51
C LEU A 106 9.94 1.84 -17.21
N THR A 107 10.79 2.22 -18.17
CA THR A 107 11.70 3.36 -18.04
C THR A 107 10.92 4.67 -17.85
N MET A 108 9.88 4.92 -18.65
CA MET A 108 9.04 6.12 -18.51
C MET A 108 8.33 6.16 -17.15
N ILE A 109 7.78 5.04 -16.70
CA ILE A 109 7.16 4.91 -15.37
C ILE A 109 8.19 5.25 -14.29
N ALA A 110 9.39 4.66 -14.35
CA ALA A 110 10.44 4.92 -13.37
C ALA A 110 10.85 6.40 -13.36
N VAL A 111 11.09 6.99 -14.54
CA VAL A 111 11.48 8.40 -14.69
C VAL A 111 10.45 9.35 -14.07
N LEU A 112 9.16 9.11 -14.29
CA LEU A 112 8.08 9.93 -13.73
C LEU A 112 7.94 9.82 -12.20
N LEU A 113 8.34 8.69 -11.62
CA LEU A 113 8.17 8.42 -10.19
C LEU A 113 9.40 8.75 -9.35
N LEU A 114 10.60 8.68 -9.93
CA LEU A 114 11.87 8.92 -9.24
C LEU A 114 11.95 10.27 -8.49
N PRO A 115 11.38 11.39 -8.96
CA PRO A 115 11.39 12.65 -8.20
C PRO A 115 10.78 12.50 -6.81
N TYR A 116 9.76 11.66 -6.64
CA TYR A 116 9.09 11.45 -5.35
C TYR A 116 9.92 10.63 -4.37
N ALA A 117 10.97 9.95 -4.82
CA ALA A 117 11.88 9.24 -3.91
C ALA A 117 12.82 10.19 -3.15
N ILE A 118 13.02 11.42 -3.64
CA ILE A 118 14.04 12.34 -3.13
C ILE A 118 13.75 12.73 -1.68
N PHE A 119 12.55 13.25 -1.40
CA PHE A 119 12.14 13.64 -0.05
C PHE A 119 12.29 12.52 1.00
N PRO A 120 11.66 11.34 0.85
CA PRO A 120 11.75 10.28 1.85
C PRO A 120 13.17 9.73 2.03
N LEU A 121 13.97 9.67 0.96
CA LEU A 121 15.36 9.24 1.07
C LEU A 121 16.23 10.26 1.81
N THR A 122 15.96 11.55 1.65
CA THR A 122 16.61 12.62 2.42
C THR A 122 16.25 12.52 3.90
N VAL A 123 14.96 12.39 4.24
CA VAL A 123 14.48 12.20 5.63
C VAL A 123 15.14 10.99 6.28
N ILE A 124 15.14 9.84 5.59
CA ILE A 124 15.79 8.63 6.08
C ILE A 124 17.30 8.86 6.31
N GLY A 125 17.97 9.51 5.37
CA GLY A 125 19.40 9.80 5.45
C GLY A 125 19.77 10.73 6.61
N GLN A 126 18.93 11.73 6.89
CA GLN A 126 19.13 12.69 7.97
C GLN A 126 18.89 12.07 9.36
N HIS A 127 17.97 11.10 9.46
CA HIS A 127 17.54 10.53 10.75
C HIS A 127 17.74 9.00 10.83
N LEU A 128 18.91 8.50 10.40
CA LEU A 128 19.22 7.06 10.40
C LEU A 128 19.06 6.40 11.78
N GLY A 129 19.38 7.11 12.87
CA GLY A 129 19.18 6.59 14.23
C GLY A 129 17.70 6.33 14.56
N VAL A 130 16.82 7.24 14.15
CA VAL A 130 15.36 7.11 14.33
C VAL A 130 14.81 5.96 13.50
N LEU A 131 15.30 5.80 12.26
CA LEU A 131 14.96 4.63 11.43
C LEU A 131 15.25 3.33 12.18
N LEU A 132 16.47 3.17 12.73
CA LEU A 132 16.85 1.95 13.44
C LEU A 132 15.93 1.64 14.64
N ILE A 133 15.45 2.68 15.33
CA ILE A 133 14.52 2.55 16.46
C ILE A 133 13.11 2.16 15.97
N CYS A 134 12.66 2.65 14.81
CA CYS A 134 11.34 2.34 14.25
C CYS A 134 11.26 0.99 13.50
N LEU A 135 12.41 0.42 13.12
CA LEU A 135 12.46 -0.83 12.35
C LEU A 135 11.81 -2.04 13.07
N PRO A 136 12.04 -2.30 14.37
CA PRO A 136 11.46 -3.47 15.04
C PRO A 136 9.93 -3.48 15.07
N SER A 137 9.31 -2.36 15.47
CA SER A 137 7.85 -2.18 15.50
C SER A 137 7.27 -2.29 14.09
N THR A 138 7.86 -1.61 13.12
CA THR A 138 7.41 -1.63 11.72
C THR A 138 7.53 -3.02 11.09
N ALA A 139 8.65 -3.72 11.32
CA ALA A 139 8.87 -5.09 10.83
C ALA A 139 7.89 -6.07 11.46
N PHE A 140 7.61 -5.93 12.75
CA PHE A 140 6.57 -6.70 13.42
C PHE A 140 5.18 -6.42 12.85
N GLY A 141 4.84 -5.14 12.60
CA GLY A 141 3.61 -4.72 11.96
C GLY A 141 3.44 -5.36 10.57
N LEU A 142 4.46 -5.27 9.71
CA LEU A 142 4.43 -5.86 8.37
C LEU A 142 4.30 -7.39 8.42
N TRP A 143 5.00 -8.03 9.35
CA TRP A 143 4.86 -9.46 9.61
C TRP A 143 3.43 -9.80 10.04
N ALA A 144 2.85 -9.06 10.97
CA ALA A 144 1.49 -9.28 11.47
C ALA A 144 0.46 -9.13 10.36
N VAL A 145 0.58 -8.06 9.56
CA VAL A 145 -0.24 -7.80 8.36
C VAL A 145 -0.15 -8.97 7.38
N HIS A 146 1.06 -9.41 7.03
CA HIS A 146 1.23 -10.56 6.13
C HIS A 146 0.59 -11.85 6.68
N ARG A 147 0.59 -12.03 8.01
CA ARG A 147 -0.03 -13.19 8.69
C ARG A 147 -1.56 -13.12 8.76
N MET A 148 -2.18 -11.98 8.46
CA MET A 148 -3.65 -11.86 8.38
C MET A 148 -4.23 -12.77 7.27
N GLN A 149 -3.45 -13.06 6.21
CA GLN A 149 -3.82 -14.10 5.24
C GLN A 149 -3.65 -15.50 5.85
N ARG A 150 -4.79 -16.11 6.20
CA ARG A 150 -4.79 -17.42 6.86
C ARG A 150 -4.72 -18.58 5.87
N TYR A 151 -5.45 -18.54 4.76
CA TYR A 151 -5.57 -19.65 3.81
C TYR A 151 -4.49 -19.61 2.73
N ARG A 152 -4.70 -18.81 1.67
CA ARG A 152 -3.70 -18.57 0.64
C ARG A 152 -2.95 -17.29 0.95
N ARG A 153 -1.66 -17.41 1.25
CA ARG A 153 -0.77 -16.25 1.42
C ARG A 153 -0.18 -15.86 0.08
N MET A 154 -0.20 -14.57 -0.22
CA MET A 154 0.52 -14.07 -1.37
C MET A 154 2.04 -14.19 -1.13
N PRO A 155 2.88 -14.23 -2.17
CA PRO A 155 4.32 -14.14 -2.00
C PRO A 155 4.72 -12.91 -1.18
N ALA A 156 5.62 -13.07 -0.20
CA ALA A 156 5.98 -11.99 0.74
C ALA A 156 6.63 -10.76 0.07
N TRP A 157 7.21 -10.93 -1.12
CA TRP A 157 7.77 -9.81 -1.88
C TRP A 157 6.68 -8.82 -2.34
N LEU A 158 5.42 -9.24 -2.51
CA LEU A 158 4.33 -8.33 -2.89
C LEU A 158 4.01 -7.30 -1.81
N PRO A 159 3.62 -7.68 -0.58
CA PRO A 159 3.39 -6.69 0.47
C PRO A 159 4.67 -5.92 0.81
N LEU A 160 5.86 -6.52 0.66
CA LEU A 160 7.12 -5.79 0.81
C LEU A 160 7.32 -4.71 -0.28
N ALA A 161 6.97 -5.01 -1.53
CA ALA A 161 7.04 -4.05 -2.62
C ALA A 161 6.04 -2.91 -2.44
N VAL A 162 4.82 -3.19 -1.97
CA VAL A 162 3.83 -2.13 -1.67
C VAL A 162 4.21 -1.34 -0.42
N PHE A 163 4.80 -1.98 0.59
CA PHE A 163 5.44 -1.28 1.71
C PHE A 163 6.53 -0.33 1.22
N GLY A 164 7.42 -0.80 0.34
CA GLY A 164 8.44 0.04 -0.28
C GLY A 164 7.86 1.19 -1.10
N TRP A 165 6.76 0.96 -1.81
CA TRP A 165 6.01 2.03 -2.48
C TRP A 165 5.50 3.08 -1.50
N GLY A 166 4.92 2.64 -0.38
CA GLY A 166 4.44 3.52 0.69
C GLY A 166 5.54 4.42 1.22
N ALA A 167 6.70 3.83 1.53
CA ALA A 167 7.85 4.54 2.08
C ALA A 167 8.52 5.47 1.06
N VAL A 168 8.67 5.05 -0.20
CA VAL A 168 9.52 5.77 -1.16
C VAL A 168 8.73 6.71 -2.07
N PHE A 169 7.55 6.32 -2.54
CA PHE A 169 6.83 7.11 -3.54
C PHE A 169 5.59 7.77 -2.96
N ALA A 170 4.80 7.07 -2.14
CA ALA A 170 3.62 7.66 -1.54
C ALA A 170 3.97 8.74 -0.51
N ALA A 171 4.97 8.49 0.35
CA ALA A 171 5.45 9.48 1.32
C ALA A 171 5.95 10.76 0.64
N GLY A 172 6.82 10.65 -0.37
CA GLY A 172 7.32 11.83 -1.06
C GLY A 172 6.29 12.55 -1.92
N PHE A 173 5.36 11.81 -2.56
CA PHE A 173 4.25 12.43 -3.28
C PHE A 173 3.36 13.22 -2.32
N GLY A 174 2.93 12.60 -1.22
CA GLY A 174 2.11 13.21 -0.19
C GLY A 174 2.77 14.45 0.42
N ALA A 175 4.01 14.30 0.92
CA ALA A 175 4.78 15.39 1.49
C ALA A 175 4.89 16.57 0.52
N THR A 176 5.15 16.32 -0.76
CA THR A 176 5.28 17.43 -1.70
C THR A 176 3.95 18.12 -2.01
N MET A 177 2.83 17.38 -2.05
CA MET A 177 1.50 18.01 -2.23
C MET A 177 1.15 18.89 -1.02
N ASN A 178 1.38 18.38 0.19
CA ASN A 178 1.17 19.12 1.43
C ASN A 178 2.01 20.42 1.47
N ILE A 179 3.28 20.34 1.02
CA ILE A 179 4.18 21.50 0.97
C ILE A 179 3.71 22.53 -0.07
N TRP A 180 3.27 22.09 -1.25
CA TRP A 180 2.67 23.01 -2.22
C TRP A 180 1.47 23.73 -1.62
N TYR A 181 0.57 22.99 -0.98
CA TYR A 181 -0.60 23.57 -0.32
C TYR A 181 -0.19 24.60 0.73
N LEU A 182 0.78 24.28 1.60
CA LEU A 182 1.31 25.19 2.61
C LEU A 182 1.95 26.45 2.02
N ASP A 183 2.51 26.37 0.81
CA ASP A 183 3.12 27.49 0.11
C ASP A 183 2.06 28.41 -0.51
N TYR A 184 1.17 27.90 -1.36
CA TYR A 184 0.22 28.77 -2.08
C TYR A 184 -1.00 29.16 -1.25
N ALA A 185 -1.51 28.31 -0.35
CA ALA A 185 -2.79 28.54 0.31
C ALA A 185 -2.83 29.81 1.19
N PRO A 186 -1.80 30.12 2.00
CA PRO A 186 -1.78 31.35 2.78
C PRO A 186 -1.90 32.61 1.93
N ARG A 187 -1.37 32.62 0.70
CA ARG A 187 -1.38 33.80 -0.19
C ARG A 187 -2.74 34.07 -0.81
N TYR A 188 -3.49 33.02 -1.14
CA TYR A 188 -4.87 33.17 -1.60
C TYR A 188 -5.84 33.53 -0.46
N LEU A 189 -5.50 33.16 0.77
CA LEU A 189 -6.32 33.37 1.96
C LEU A 189 -5.77 34.49 2.85
N PHE A 190 -4.80 35.26 2.36
CA PHE A 190 -4.10 36.27 3.17
C PHE A 190 -5.04 37.42 3.48
N ASP A 191 -5.47 37.48 4.74
CA ASP A 191 -6.26 38.56 5.30
C ASP A 191 -5.47 39.15 6.46
N ALA A 192 -4.86 40.33 6.25
CA ALA A 192 -4.06 41.02 7.26
C ALA A 192 -4.87 41.34 8.53
N ALA A 193 -6.21 41.41 8.43
CA ALA A 193 -7.08 41.70 9.55
C ALA A 193 -7.25 40.52 10.53
N ASP A 194 -7.06 39.27 10.10
CA ASP A 194 -7.24 38.10 10.98
C ASP A 194 -6.30 36.92 10.61
N ARG A 195 -5.03 37.08 10.98
CA ARG A 195 -3.98 36.06 10.81
C ARG A 195 -4.33 34.74 11.53
N LEU A 196 -5.03 34.77 12.65
CA LEU A 196 -5.38 33.56 13.39
C LEU A 196 -6.42 32.73 12.64
N ARG A 197 -7.48 33.37 12.12
CA ARG A 197 -8.49 32.72 11.27
C ARG A 197 -7.87 32.14 10.00
N MET A 198 -6.94 32.86 9.38
CA MET A 198 -6.18 32.35 8.23
C MET A 198 -5.43 31.06 8.60
N LEU A 199 -4.66 31.06 9.69
CA LEU A 199 -3.92 29.86 10.14
C LEU A 199 -4.84 28.66 10.40
N HIS A 200 -6.00 28.87 11.03
CA HIS A 200 -6.97 27.81 11.26
C HIS A 200 -7.54 27.26 9.93
N THR A 201 -7.85 28.14 8.98
CA THR A 201 -8.40 27.75 7.68
C THR A 201 -7.37 26.98 6.85
N VAL A 202 -6.13 27.46 6.81
CA VAL A 202 -5.02 26.77 6.13
C VAL A 202 -4.82 25.38 6.73
N ASN A 203 -4.73 25.25 8.06
CA ASN A 203 -4.54 23.95 8.71
C ASN A 203 -5.69 22.97 8.48
N PHE A 204 -6.94 23.44 8.44
CA PHE A 204 -8.08 22.59 8.10
C PHE A 204 -8.00 22.10 6.65
N GLY A 205 -7.67 22.98 5.70
CA GLY A 205 -7.50 22.58 4.31
C GLY A 205 -6.27 21.70 4.10
N LEU A 206 -5.20 21.85 4.91
CA LEU A 206 -4.04 20.95 4.90
C LEU A 206 -4.44 19.53 5.32
N ALA A 207 -5.27 19.39 6.36
CA ALA A 207 -5.79 18.08 6.76
C ALA A 207 -6.58 17.41 5.62
N LEU A 208 -7.33 18.20 4.84
CA LEU A 208 -8.06 17.68 3.67
C LEU A 208 -7.09 17.32 2.53
N ASP A 209 -6.11 18.18 2.25
CA ASP A 209 -5.08 17.99 1.24
C ASP A 209 -4.27 16.70 1.50
N ALA A 210 -3.76 16.56 2.73
CA ALA A 210 -3.06 15.37 3.20
C ALA A 210 -3.95 14.12 3.13
N GLY A 211 -5.19 14.24 3.61
CA GLY A 211 -6.22 13.20 3.50
C GLY A 211 -6.36 12.66 2.07
N VAL A 212 -6.46 13.55 1.09
CA VAL A 212 -6.67 13.23 -0.33
C VAL A 212 -5.39 12.72 -0.99
N PHE A 213 -4.32 13.52 -1.01
CA PHE A 213 -3.16 13.24 -1.83
C PHE A 213 -2.29 12.12 -1.27
N GLU A 214 -2.18 12.00 0.05
CA GLU A 214 -1.43 10.89 0.63
C GLU A 214 -2.13 9.55 0.40
N GLU A 215 -3.45 9.47 0.60
CA GLU A 215 -4.19 8.23 0.36
C GLU A 215 -4.26 7.88 -1.13
N LEU A 216 -4.33 8.87 -2.03
CA LEU A 216 -4.19 8.63 -3.48
C LEU A 216 -2.79 8.10 -3.83
N GLY A 217 -1.74 8.70 -3.26
CA GLY A 217 -0.35 8.24 -3.43
C GLY A 217 -0.17 6.80 -2.95
N LYS A 218 -0.75 6.43 -1.81
CA LYS A 218 -0.75 5.05 -1.28
C LYS A 218 -1.57 4.12 -2.18
N ALA A 219 -2.75 4.54 -2.61
CA ALA A 219 -3.64 3.75 -3.47
C ALA A 219 -3.02 3.42 -4.82
N ALA A 220 -2.17 4.30 -5.37
CA ALA A 220 -1.45 4.04 -6.61
C ALA A 220 -0.60 2.76 -6.54
N GLY A 221 0.09 2.52 -5.42
CA GLY A 221 0.87 1.29 -5.21
C GLY A 221 0.00 0.02 -5.18
N ILE A 222 -1.17 0.12 -4.53
CA ILE A 222 -2.16 -0.97 -4.51
C ILE A 222 -2.70 -1.22 -5.91
N ALA A 223 -3.02 -0.16 -6.66
CA ALA A 223 -3.51 -0.23 -8.03
C ALA A 223 -2.51 -0.89 -8.98
N ILE A 224 -1.21 -0.55 -8.86
CA ILE A 224 -0.13 -1.18 -9.64
C ILE A 224 -0.10 -2.69 -9.38
N VAL A 225 -0.20 -3.10 -8.11
CA VAL A 225 -0.25 -4.54 -7.79
C VAL A 225 -1.53 -5.20 -8.28
N TYR A 226 -2.65 -4.51 -8.18
CA TYR A 226 -3.93 -4.98 -8.71
C TYR A 226 -3.91 -5.19 -10.22
N LEU A 227 -3.21 -4.34 -10.98
CA LEU A 227 -3.08 -4.46 -12.43
C LEU A 227 -2.08 -5.55 -12.84
N LEU A 228 -0.87 -5.54 -12.27
CA LEU A 228 0.23 -6.38 -12.72
C LEU A 228 0.25 -7.78 -12.10
N TRP A 229 -0.28 -7.93 -10.87
CA TRP A 229 -0.21 -9.18 -10.10
C TRP A 229 -1.58 -9.62 -9.56
N ARG A 230 -2.64 -9.31 -10.31
CA ARG A 230 -4.05 -9.63 -9.99
C ARG A 230 -4.28 -11.08 -9.54
N ARG A 231 -3.58 -12.07 -10.12
CA ARG A 231 -3.62 -13.50 -9.73
C ARG A 231 -3.26 -13.81 -8.26
N HIS A 232 -2.56 -12.91 -7.59
CA HIS A 232 -2.16 -13.04 -6.19
C HIS A 232 -3.13 -12.36 -5.22
N ILE A 233 -4.13 -11.65 -5.74
CA ILE A 233 -5.20 -11.02 -4.96
C ILE A 233 -6.40 -11.95 -4.98
N ASP A 234 -6.76 -12.48 -3.82
CA ASP A 234 -7.87 -13.44 -3.70
C ASP A 234 -9.20 -12.79 -3.34
N GLY A 235 -9.17 -11.58 -2.77
CA GLY A 235 -10.35 -10.84 -2.35
C GLY A 235 -10.04 -9.80 -1.27
N VAL A 236 -11.05 -9.49 -0.46
CA VAL A 236 -10.99 -8.48 0.61
C VAL A 236 -9.77 -8.62 1.53
N VAL A 237 -9.45 -9.84 1.99
CA VAL A 237 -8.31 -10.07 2.89
C VAL A 237 -6.97 -9.71 2.21
N SER A 238 -6.78 -10.08 0.95
CA SER A 238 -5.58 -9.71 0.20
C SER A 238 -5.50 -8.20 0.00
N GLY A 239 -6.63 -7.56 -0.27
CA GLY A 239 -6.77 -6.11 -0.38
C GLY A 239 -6.34 -5.39 0.91
N VAL A 240 -6.91 -5.79 2.06
CA VAL A 240 -6.55 -5.27 3.38
C VAL A 240 -5.04 -5.42 3.64
N VAL A 241 -4.46 -6.57 3.29
CA VAL A 241 -3.01 -6.81 3.50
C VAL A 241 -2.14 -5.88 2.65
N LEU A 242 -2.50 -5.65 1.38
CA LEU A 242 -1.77 -4.71 0.52
C LEU A 242 -1.93 -3.26 1.01
N GLY A 243 -3.14 -2.91 1.41
CA GLY A 243 -3.47 -1.59 1.97
C GLY A 243 -2.73 -1.29 3.29
N ALA A 244 -2.76 -2.23 4.23
CA ALA A 244 -2.04 -2.09 5.48
C ALA A 244 -0.52 -2.04 5.26
N ALA A 245 0.01 -2.81 4.30
CA ALA A 245 1.43 -2.78 3.97
C ALA A 245 1.88 -1.43 3.39
N VAL A 246 1.09 -0.82 2.48
CA VAL A 246 1.42 0.53 1.95
C VAL A 246 1.35 1.59 3.04
N GLY A 247 0.33 1.53 3.91
CA GLY A 247 0.16 2.44 5.03
C GLY A 247 1.31 2.34 6.04
N LEU A 248 1.80 1.13 6.33
CA LEU A 248 2.98 0.91 7.18
C LEU A 248 4.25 1.53 6.61
N GLY A 249 4.46 1.43 5.30
CA GLY A 249 5.62 2.02 4.63
C GLY A 249 5.60 3.54 4.71
N PHE A 250 4.43 4.13 4.46
CA PHE A 250 4.23 5.58 4.61
C PHE A 250 4.45 6.03 6.06
N ASN A 251 3.80 5.35 7.02
CA ASN A 251 3.91 5.64 8.45
C ASN A 251 5.37 5.55 8.94
N LEU A 252 6.19 4.65 8.39
CA LEU A 252 7.60 4.57 8.75
C LEU A 252 8.34 5.88 8.44
N VAL A 253 8.23 6.40 7.22
CA VAL A 253 8.93 7.63 6.83
C VAL A 253 8.43 8.82 7.60
N GLU A 254 7.11 8.96 7.72
CA GLU A 254 6.50 10.04 8.48
C GLU A 254 6.88 9.96 9.97
N SER A 255 6.98 8.76 10.55
CA SER A 255 7.49 8.62 11.92
C SER A 255 8.95 9.06 12.05
N ILE A 256 9.78 8.76 11.05
CA ILE A 256 11.20 9.17 11.06
C ILE A 256 11.32 10.68 11.04
N GLU A 257 10.55 11.36 10.20
CA GLU A 257 10.46 12.82 10.12
C GLU A 257 10.01 13.42 11.45
N TYR A 258 8.81 13.06 11.92
CA TYR A 258 8.23 13.67 13.12
C TYR A 258 9.01 13.39 14.41
N ILE A 259 9.63 12.22 14.54
CA ILE A 259 10.48 11.91 15.69
C ILE A 259 11.86 12.58 15.55
N GLY A 260 12.38 12.64 14.32
CA GLY A 260 13.69 13.20 14.00
C GLY A 260 13.77 14.71 14.17
N ASP A 261 12.69 15.43 13.83
CA ASP A 261 12.57 16.88 13.98
C ASP A 261 12.16 17.31 15.39
N ALA A 262 11.70 16.35 16.21
CA ALA A 262 11.33 16.60 17.60
C ALA A 262 12.53 16.47 18.55
N SER A 263 12.41 17.10 19.73
CA SER A 263 13.42 17.01 20.79
C SER A 263 12.81 16.64 22.15
N GLY A 264 13.62 16.02 23.01
CA GLY A 264 13.24 15.66 24.37
C GLY A 264 11.94 14.86 24.47
N GLY A 265 11.04 15.28 25.36
CA GLY A 265 9.74 14.63 25.61
C GLY A 265 8.86 14.49 24.36
N VAL A 266 8.95 15.44 23.42
CA VAL A 266 8.12 15.42 22.20
C VAL A 266 8.51 14.26 21.30
N ALA A 267 9.81 13.98 21.13
CA ALA A 267 10.28 12.86 20.32
C ALA A 267 9.80 11.52 20.89
N TYR A 268 9.86 11.35 22.22
CA TYR A 268 9.35 10.15 22.88
C TYR A 268 7.83 9.99 22.73
N PHE A 269 7.08 11.10 22.81
CA PHE A 269 5.65 11.09 22.59
C PHE A 269 5.29 10.73 21.14
N GLN A 270 6.00 11.29 20.15
CA GLN A 270 5.84 10.94 18.73
C GLN A 270 6.11 9.45 18.50
N TYR A 271 7.18 8.90 19.09
CA TYR A 271 7.44 7.46 19.01
C TYR A 271 6.31 6.63 19.63
N PHE A 272 5.87 6.98 20.83
CA PHE A 272 4.78 6.27 21.51
C PHE A 272 3.49 6.27 20.69
N MET A 273 3.09 7.43 20.16
CA MET A 273 1.88 7.57 19.36
C MET A 273 1.99 6.88 18.00
N ARG A 274 3.11 7.00 17.28
CA ARG A 274 3.23 6.53 15.88
C ARG A 274 3.71 5.09 15.75
N GLN A 275 4.58 4.64 16.65
CA GLN A 275 5.24 3.32 16.58
C GLN A 275 4.70 2.30 17.58
N SER A 276 3.97 2.74 18.61
CA SER A 276 3.36 1.83 19.60
C SER A 276 1.84 1.76 19.45
N LEU A 277 1.14 2.87 19.69
CA LEU A 277 -0.33 2.88 19.73
C LEU A 277 -0.97 2.98 18.34
N GLY A 278 -0.55 3.98 17.56
CA GLY A 278 -1.14 4.33 16.27
C GLY A 278 -0.65 3.50 15.09
N LEU A 279 0.38 2.67 15.28
CA LEU A 279 1.04 1.91 14.20
C LEU A 279 0.04 1.14 13.33
N MET A 280 -0.98 0.53 13.93
CA MET A 280 -2.03 -0.24 13.24
C MET A 280 -3.36 0.50 13.06
N ALA A 281 -3.47 1.73 13.58
CA ALA A 281 -4.74 2.43 13.74
C ALA A 281 -4.84 3.73 12.89
N ALA A 282 -3.71 4.29 12.46
CA ALA A 282 -3.63 5.46 11.57
C ALA A 282 -3.50 5.04 10.10
N HIS A 283 -2.46 5.49 9.37
CA HIS A 283 -2.24 5.20 7.95
C HIS A 283 -2.40 3.72 7.56
N THR A 284 -1.96 2.80 8.43
CA THR A 284 -2.16 1.36 8.23
C THR A 284 -3.64 1.00 8.11
N ALA A 285 -4.51 1.56 8.95
CA ALA A 285 -5.95 1.34 8.91
C ALA A 285 -6.63 2.10 7.77
N PHE A 286 -6.27 3.37 7.53
CA PHE A 286 -6.81 4.19 6.42
C PHE A 286 -6.61 3.44 5.10
N SER A 287 -5.36 3.09 4.80
CA SER A 287 -5.01 2.40 3.57
C SER A 287 -5.48 0.94 3.53
N ALA A 288 -5.65 0.26 4.67
CA ALA A 288 -6.26 -1.07 4.72
C ALA A 288 -7.70 -1.07 4.16
N VAL A 289 -8.48 -0.03 4.43
CA VAL A 289 -9.83 0.14 3.88
C VAL A 289 -9.80 0.43 2.39
N VAL A 290 -8.86 1.28 1.95
CA VAL A 290 -8.62 1.52 0.51
C VAL A 290 -8.31 0.19 -0.19
N GLY A 291 -7.38 -0.58 0.38
CA GLY A 291 -7.03 -1.92 -0.10
C GLY A 291 -8.20 -2.88 -0.11
N ALA A 292 -9.07 -2.85 0.90
CA ALA A 292 -10.29 -3.65 0.93
C ALA A 292 -11.20 -3.36 -0.27
N GLY A 293 -11.31 -2.10 -0.70
CA GLY A 293 -12.02 -1.69 -1.92
C GLY A 293 -11.49 -2.40 -3.18
N PHE A 294 -10.16 -2.45 -3.35
CA PHE A 294 -9.53 -3.25 -4.42
C PHE A 294 -9.80 -4.76 -4.25
N GLY A 295 -9.81 -5.25 -3.02
CA GLY A 295 -10.15 -6.62 -2.69
C GLY A 295 -11.59 -7.00 -3.04
N VAL A 296 -12.56 -6.09 -2.86
CA VAL A 296 -13.94 -6.26 -3.33
C VAL A 296 -14.00 -6.19 -4.85
N ALA A 297 -13.36 -5.19 -5.46
CA ALA A 297 -13.28 -5.06 -6.92
C ALA A 297 -12.70 -6.31 -7.60
N ARG A 298 -11.80 -7.03 -6.93
CA ARG A 298 -11.27 -8.31 -7.41
C ARG A 298 -12.35 -9.37 -7.62
N GLN A 299 -13.43 -9.33 -6.85
CA GLN A 299 -14.50 -10.33 -6.79
C GLN A 299 -15.73 -9.96 -7.64
N LEU A 300 -15.70 -8.81 -8.32
CA LEU A 300 -16.81 -8.32 -9.12
C LEU A 300 -16.56 -8.60 -10.60
N ALA A 301 -17.59 -9.04 -11.33
CA ALA A 301 -17.51 -9.22 -12.78
C ALA A 301 -17.60 -7.88 -13.53
N GLU A 302 -18.52 -7.00 -13.11
CA GLU A 302 -18.85 -5.76 -13.81
C GLU A 302 -17.81 -4.64 -13.57
N PRO A 303 -17.20 -4.05 -14.63
CA PRO A 303 -16.20 -2.99 -14.49
C PRO A 303 -16.70 -1.73 -13.76
N LYS A 304 -17.99 -1.40 -13.88
CA LYS A 304 -18.59 -0.27 -13.15
C LYS A 304 -18.58 -0.52 -11.64
N LEU A 305 -19.04 -1.69 -11.20
CA LEU A 305 -19.04 -2.06 -9.79
C LEU A 305 -17.61 -2.15 -9.22
N ARG A 306 -16.63 -2.59 -10.01
CA ARG A 306 -15.20 -2.56 -9.61
C ARG A 306 -14.74 -1.15 -9.27
N ARG A 307 -15.05 -0.18 -10.14
CA ARG A 307 -14.68 1.24 -9.93
C ARG A 307 -15.40 1.82 -8.71
N ILE A 308 -16.68 1.51 -8.52
CA ILE A 308 -17.44 1.94 -7.34
C ILE A 308 -16.82 1.36 -6.06
N ALA A 309 -16.48 0.07 -6.03
CA ALA A 309 -15.86 -0.54 -4.85
C ALA A 309 -14.51 0.10 -4.48
N ILE A 310 -13.67 0.41 -5.48
CA ILE A 310 -12.41 1.13 -5.27
C ILE A 310 -12.68 2.55 -4.76
N ALA A 311 -13.62 3.27 -5.38
CA ALA A 311 -13.98 4.63 -4.98
C ALA A 311 -14.53 4.69 -3.56
N CYS A 312 -15.38 3.74 -3.14
CA CYS A 312 -15.86 3.66 -1.76
C CYS A 312 -14.73 3.39 -0.77
N GLY A 313 -13.78 2.51 -1.11
CA GLY A 313 -12.60 2.25 -0.29
C GLY A 313 -11.72 3.49 -0.13
N LEU A 314 -11.45 4.20 -1.24
CA LEU A 314 -10.74 5.48 -1.25
C LEU A 314 -11.44 6.54 -0.40
N PHE A 315 -12.73 6.76 -0.63
CA PHE A 315 -13.52 7.73 0.11
C PHE A 315 -13.48 7.47 1.62
N ALA A 316 -13.64 6.20 2.04
CA ALA A 316 -13.57 5.83 3.44
C ALA A 316 -12.16 6.01 4.05
N GLY A 317 -11.10 5.69 3.30
CA GLY A 317 -9.71 5.93 3.72
C GLY A 317 -9.39 7.41 3.88
N ILE A 318 -9.70 8.21 2.86
CA ILE A 318 -9.53 9.68 2.86
C ILE A 318 -10.31 10.30 4.01
N SER A 319 -11.57 9.92 4.18
CA SER A 319 -12.42 10.46 5.26
C SER A 319 -11.87 10.10 6.64
N GLY A 320 -11.40 8.87 6.83
CA GLY A 320 -10.79 8.44 8.10
C GLY A 320 -9.50 9.18 8.41
N HIS A 321 -8.67 9.42 7.38
CA HIS A 321 -7.42 10.16 7.50
C HIS A 321 -7.68 11.63 7.83
N PHE A 322 -8.48 12.32 7.02
CA PHE A 322 -8.91 13.70 7.26
C PHE A 322 -9.54 13.88 8.65
N ALA A 323 -10.44 12.99 9.04
CA ALA A 323 -11.07 13.07 10.36
C ALA A 323 -10.05 12.92 11.49
N SER A 324 -9.04 12.05 11.33
CA SER A 324 -7.94 11.93 12.29
C SER A 324 -7.19 13.25 12.42
N ASP A 325 -6.79 13.85 11.30
CA ASP A 325 -5.97 15.07 11.28
C ASP A 325 -6.69 16.30 11.83
N VAL A 326 -8.02 16.35 11.74
CA VAL A 326 -8.83 17.41 12.33
C VAL A 326 -9.10 17.14 13.81
N VAL A 327 -9.46 15.90 14.17
CA VAL A 327 -10.00 15.58 15.50
C VAL A 327 -8.91 15.43 16.55
N PHE A 328 -7.70 14.92 16.22
CA PHE A 328 -6.62 14.81 17.20
C PHE A 328 -6.16 16.18 17.74
N PRO A 329 -5.88 17.19 16.90
CA PRO A 329 -5.53 18.53 17.38
C PRO A 329 -6.67 19.18 18.16
N TRP A 330 -7.92 19.01 17.71
CA TRP A 330 -9.10 19.50 18.43
C TRP A 330 -9.23 18.86 19.82
N PHE A 331 -9.11 17.53 19.90
CA PHE A 331 -9.17 16.79 21.16
C PHE A 331 -8.02 17.21 22.09
N GLY A 332 -6.81 17.40 21.55
CA GLY A 332 -5.68 17.92 22.32
C GLY A 332 -6.02 19.24 23.03
N ARG A 333 -6.57 20.21 22.29
CA ARG A 333 -7.00 21.50 22.86
C ARG A 333 -8.09 21.34 23.93
N VAL A 334 -9.19 20.66 23.60
CA VAL A 334 -10.32 20.48 24.53
C VAL A 334 -9.91 19.69 25.77
N SER A 335 -9.03 18.70 25.61
CA SER A 335 -8.57 17.88 26.72
C SER A 335 -7.74 18.66 27.73
N HIS A 336 -6.92 19.61 27.26
CA HIS A 336 -6.17 20.52 28.13
C HIS A 336 -7.11 21.41 28.96
N ASP A 337 -8.22 21.86 28.35
CA ASP A 337 -9.18 22.74 29.02
C ASP A 337 -10.10 21.99 29.99
N TRP A 338 -10.47 20.75 29.67
CA TRP A 338 -11.44 19.96 30.44
C TRP A 338 -10.81 19.04 31.48
N PHE A 339 -9.55 18.63 31.26
CA PHE A 339 -8.81 17.78 32.18
C PHE A 339 -7.57 18.53 32.66
N HIS A 340 -7.52 18.89 33.94
CA HIS A 340 -6.27 19.24 34.62
C HIS A 340 -5.45 17.96 34.84
N ALA A 341 -5.05 17.33 33.74
CA ALA A 341 -4.38 16.05 33.74
C ALA A 341 -2.95 16.22 34.26
N ASP A 342 -2.61 15.48 35.31
CA ASP A 342 -1.22 15.16 35.63
C ASP A 342 -0.51 14.61 34.37
N PRO A 343 0.80 14.86 34.16
CA PRO A 343 1.58 14.28 33.08
C PRO A 343 1.29 12.81 32.72
N ALA A 344 1.04 11.96 33.73
CA ALA A 344 0.66 10.56 33.55
C ALA A 344 -0.69 10.40 32.85
N MET A 345 -1.71 11.15 33.26
CA MET A 345 -3.04 11.13 32.61
C MET A 345 -2.98 11.71 31.19
N GLY A 346 -2.23 12.80 31.01
CA GLY A 346 -2.03 13.47 29.71
C GLY A 346 -1.30 12.62 28.67
N THR A 347 -0.45 11.68 29.10
CA THR A 347 0.37 10.87 28.20
C THR A 347 -0.13 9.43 28.08
N VAL A 348 -0.52 8.80 29.19
CA VAL A 348 -0.79 7.35 29.26
C VAL A 348 -2.27 7.02 29.13
N ILE A 349 -3.18 7.95 29.42
CA ILE A 349 -4.63 7.69 29.44
C ILE A 349 -5.35 8.38 28.29
N LEU A 350 -5.22 9.70 28.19
CA LEU A 350 -5.98 10.49 27.21
C LEU A 350 -5.63 10.14 25.75
N PRO A 351 -4.36 9.98 25.34
CA PRO A 351 -4.03 9.68 23.95
C PRO A 351 -4.50 8.29 23.48
N PRO A 352 -4.31 7.17 24.22
CA PRO A 352 -4.91 5.89 23.84
C PRO A 352 -6.44 5.94 23.77
N LEU A 353 -7.10 6.66 24.69
CA LEU A 353 -8.55 6.82 24.67
C LEU A 353 -9.01 7.58 23.42
N ALA A 354 -8.34 8.69 23.10
CA ALA A 354 -8.60 9.45 21.87
C ALA A 354 -8.44 8.56 20.63
N LEU A 355 -7.35 7.78 20.58
CA LEU A 355 -7.11 6.83 19.50
C LEU A 355 -8.22 5.77 19.42
N ALA A 356 -8.63 5.19 20.55
CA ALA A 356 -9.67 4.18 20.59
C ALA A 356 -11.03 4.72 20.16
N VAL A 357 -11.39 5.94 20.57
CA VAL A 357 -12.68 6.55 20.20
C VAL A 357 -12.68 6.98 18.73
N MET A 358 -11.60 7.60 18.28
CA MET A 358 -11.56 8.24 16.95
C MET A 358 -11.16 7.28 15.84
N GLN A 359 -10.15 6.44 16.06
CA GLN A 359 -9.69 5.46 15.07
C GLN A 359 -10.35 4.08 15.26
N GLY A 360 -10.90 3.79 16.44
CA GLY A 360 -11.55 2.52 16.74
C GLY A 360 -12.68 2.11 15.78
N PRO A 361 -13.57 3.00 15.33
CA PRO A 361 -14.59 2.64 14.33
C PRO A 361 -13.99 2.13 13.02
N LEU A 362 -12.94 2.78 12.53
CA LEU A 362 -12.25 2.38 11.30
C LEU A 362 -11.47 1.08 11.48
N VAL A 363 -10.73 0.93 12.58
CA VAL A 363 -10.05 -0.32 12.94
C VAL A 363 -11.07 -1.45 13.08
N GLY A 364 -12.20 -1.19 13.72
CA GLY A 364 -13.33 -2.10 13.84
C GLY A 364 -13.86 -2.53 12.47
N MET A 365 -14.03 -1.59 11.54
CA MET A 365 -14.40 -1.89 10.16
C MET A 365 -13.36 -2.78 9.46
N CYS A 366 -12.06 -2.49 9.58
CA CYS A 366 -10.98 -3.34 9.06
C CYS A 366 -11.06 -4.77 9.63
N LEU A 367 -11.24 -4.91 10.93
CA LEU A 367 -11.37 -6.22 11.60
C LEU A 367 -12.62 -6.97 11.14
N LEU A 368 -13.74 -6.27 10.94
CA LEU A 368 -14.98 -6.85 10.40
C LEU A 368 -14.81 -7.31 8.96
N LEU A 369 -14.17 -6.51 8.10
CA LEU A 369 -13.86 -6.85 6.72
C LEU A 369 -12.91 -8.05 6.65
N LEU A 370 -11.87 -8.09 7.48
CA LEU A 370 -10.98 -9.25 7.62
C LEU A 370 -11.73 -10.49 8.07
N ARG A 371 -12.58 -10.38 9.11
CA ARG A 371 -13.36 -11.50 9.64
C ARG A 371 -14.33 -12.05 8.60
N ARG A 372 -15.06 -11.18 7.89
CA ARG A 372 -15.99 -11.57 6.82
C ARG A 372 -15.24 -12.18 5.64
N GLY A 373 -14.19 -11.52 5.16
CA GLY A 373 -13.36 -12.02 4.06
C GLY A 373 -12.74 -13.39 4.36
N LEU A 374 -12.26 -13.63 5.58
CA LEU A 374 -11.74 -14.93 6.00
C LEU A 374 -12.83 -16.01 6.06
N ARG A 375 -14.07 -15.67 6.44
CA ARG A 375 -15.19 -16.62 6.42
C ARG A 375 -15.57 -16.98 4.98
N THR A 376 -15.77 -15.98 4.13
CA THR A 376 -16.08 -16.19 2.71
C THR A 376 -15.01 -17.02 2.00
N GLN A 377 -13.73 -16.76 2.26
CA GLN A 377 -12.64 -17.59 1.74
C GLN A 377 -12.70 -19.03 2.26
N ALA A 378 -12.97 -19.23 3.54
CA ALA A 378 -13.09 -20.57 4.11
C ALA A 378 -14.20 -21.37 3.44
N ASP A 379 -15.37 -20.75 3.26
CA ASP A 379 -16.55 -21.39 2.68
C ASP A 379 -16.32 -21.73 1.21
N GLY A 380 -15.77 -20.80 0.42
CA GLY A 380 -15.40 -21.02 -0.97
C GLY A 380 -14.37 -22.14 -1.15
N LEU A 381 -13.30 -22.12 -0.34
CA LEU A 381 -12.29 -23.18 -0.36
C LEU A 381 -12.86 -24.53 0.08
N ALA A 382 -13.81 -24.55 1.02
CA ALA A 382 -14.42 -25.80 1.48
C ALA A 382 -15.22 -26.49 0.37
N THR A 383 -15.92 -25.72 -0.47
CA THR A 383 -16.64 -26.25 -1.63
C THR A 383 -15.67 -26.87 -2.63
N GLU A 384 -14.62 -26.15 -3.02
CA GLU A 384 -13.65 -26.64 -4.02
C GLU A 384 -12.80 -27.80 -3.52
N LEU A 385 -12.37 -27.79 -2.26
CA LEU A 385 -11.61 -28.90 -1.67
C LEU A 385 -12.43 -30.19 -1.63
N ARG A 386 -13.72 -30.12 -1.28
CA ARG A 386 -14.61 -31.29 -1.32
C ARG A 386 -14.85 -31.78 -2.74
N ALA A 387 -15.04 -30.86 -3.69
CA ALA A 387 -15.17 -31.23 -5.10
C ALA A 387 -13.89 -31.92 -5.62
N GLU A 388 -12.70 -31.45 -5.24
CA GLU A 388 -11.42 -32.10 -5.59
C GLU A 388 -11.26 -33.47 -4.94
N ALA A 389 -11.67 -33.62 -3.68
CA ALA A 389 -11.60 -34.90 -2.97
C ALA A 389 -12.51 -35.96 -3.63
N ARG A 390 -13.73 -35.58 -4.05
CA ARG A 390 -14.66 -36.47 -4.76
C ARG A 390 -14.19 -36.86 -6.15
N ALA A 391 -13.43 -36.00 -6.83
CA ALA A 391 -12.91 -36.27 -8.16
C ALA A 391 -11.86 -37.41 -8.18
N GLY A 392 -11.34 -37.82 -7.02
CA GLY A 392 -10.53 -39.04 -6.90
C GLY A 392 -9.08 -38.93 -7.40
N PHE A 393 -8.60 -37.75 -7.77
CA PHE A 393 -7.22 -37.55 -8.24
C PHE A 393 -6.12 -37.76 -7.18
N GLY A 394 -6.48 -38.03 -5.91
CA GLY A 394 -5.53 -38.22 -4.80
C GLY A 394 -4.79 -36.95 -4.35
N VAL A 395 -5.25 -35.79 -4.82
CA VAL A 395 -4.64 -34.48 -4.58
C VAL A 395 -5.02 -33.95 -3.18
N VAL A 396 -6.29 -34.07 -2.82
CA VAL A 396 -6.86 -33.74 -1.50
C VAL A 396 -7.74 -34.90 -1.05
N THR A 397 -7.71 -35.25 0.23
CA THR A 397 -8.60 -36.28 0.81
C THR A 397 -9.63 -35.66 1.76
N GLU A 398 -10.78 -36.29 1.96
CA GLU A 398 -11.82 -35.83 2.90
C GLU A 398 -11.27 -35.64 4.34
N ALA A 399 -10.34 -36.49 4.76
CA ALA A 399 -9.69 -36.38 6.07
C ALA A 399 -8.77 -35.14 6.20
N GLU A 400 -8.21 -34.65 5.09
CA GLU A 400 -7.34 -33.46 5.08
C GLU A 400 -8.14 -32.16 5.16
N ILE A 401 -9.39 -32.13 4.70
CA ILE A 401 -10.20 -30.90 4.60
C ILE A 401 -10.38 -30.19 5.94
N PRO A 402 -10.76 -30.85 7.06
CA PRO A 402 -10.89 -30.18 8.36
C PRO A 402 -9.58 -29.62 8.90
N VAL A 403 -8.44 -30.18 8.50
CA VAL A 403 -7.11 -29.63 8.82
C VAL A 403 -6.85 -28.42 7.94
N LEU A 404 -7.04 -28.54 6.62
CA LEU A 404 -6.81 -27.47 5.64
C LEU A 404 -7.67 -26.24 5.86
N LEU A 405 -8.87 -26.35 6.42
CA LEU A 405 -9.76 -25.22 6.69
C LEU A 405 -9.56 -24.58 8.08
N ARG A 406 -8.80 -25.21 8.99
CA ARG A 406 -8.58 -24.67 10.35
C ARG A 406 -7.12 -24.26 10.54
N PRO A 407 -6.78 -22.94 10.52
CA PRO A 407 -5.40 -22.46 10.62
C PRO A 407 -4.66 -23.00 11.85
N ALA A 408 -5.33 -23.08 13.00
CA ALA A 408 -4.77 -23.64 14.22
C ALA A 408 -4.39 -25.12 14.05
N ARG A 409 -5.25 -25.94 13.42
CA ARG A 409 -4.95 -27.36 13.16
C ARG A 409 -3.79 -27.52 12.18
N ARG A 410 -3.72 -26.70 11.12
CA ARG A 410 -2.56 -26.69 10.20
C ARG A 410 -1.27 -26.37 10.92
N PHE A 411 -1.29 -25.38 11.82
CA PHE A 411 -0.12 -25.00 12.59
C PHE A 411 0.30 -26.11 13.56
N TRP A 412 -0.63 -26.67 14.33
CA TRP A 412 -0.37 -27.79 15.23
C TRP A 412 0.22 -29.00 14.51
N LEU A 413 -0.33 -29.40 13.37
CA LEU A 413 0.21 -30.53 12.60
C LEU A 413 1.64 -30.25 12.10
N ARG A 414 1.94 -28.99 11.73
CA ARG A 414 3.31 -28.59 11.41
C ARG A 414 4.23 -28.69 12.61
N VAL A 415 3.80 -28.27 13.79
CA VAL A 415 4.60 -28.41 15.03
C VAL A 415 4.84 -29.89 15.37
N VAL A 416 3.85 -30.76 15.19
CA VAL A 416 4.02 -32.22 15.33
C VAL A 416 5.06 -32.74 14.33
N MET A 417 4.98 -32.32 13.07
CA MET A 417 5.99 -32.68 12.06
C MET A 417 7.38 -32.13 12.38
N LEU A 418 7.47 -30.94 13.00
CA LEU A 418 8.74 -30.37 13.46
C LEU A 418 9.38 -31.22 14.56
N ARG A 419 8.57 -31.66 15.53
CA ARG A 419 9.05 -32.44 16.67
C ARG A 419 9.52 -33.84 16.28
N ARG A 420 8.88 -34.47 15.30
CA ARG A 420 9.25 -35.81 14.80
C ARG A 420 10.32 -35.75 13.71
N TYR A 421 10.06 -34.99 12.64
CA TYR A 421 10.87 -34.98 11.41
C TYR A 421 11.74 -33.73 11.22
N GLY A 422 11.87 -32.89 12.25
CA GLY A 422 12.66 -31.67 12.20
C GLY A 422 12.15 -30.59 11.23
N LEU A 423 13.01 -29.62 10.93
CA LEU A 423 12.69 -28.49 10.06
C LEU A 423 12.31 -28.93 8.63
N ALA A 424 12.85 -30.05 8.16
CA ALA A 424 12.55 -30.60 6.84
C ALA A 424 11.07 -31.02 6.75
N GLY A 425 10.56 -31.78 7.73
CA GLY A 425 9.15 -32.16 7.80
C GLY A 425 8.21 -30.97 7.96
N PHE A 426 8.57 -30.02 8.84
CA PHE A 426 7.80 -28.77 9.04
C PHE A 426 7.63 -27.97 7.75
N ARG A 427 8.71 -27.85 6.95
CA ARG A 427 8.71 -27.15 5.66
C ARG A 427 7.97 -27.96 4.59
N ALA A 428 8.20 -29.27 4.50
CA ALA A 428 7.55 -30.14 3.52
C ALA A 428 6.02 -30.11 3.67
N LEU A 429 5.51 -30.28 4.89
CA LEU A 429 4.08 -30.20 5.16
C LEU A 429 3.51 -28.80 4.89
N GLY A 430 4.25 -27.75 5.26
CA GLY A 430 3.87 -26.37 4.94
C GLY A 430 3.71 -26.14 3.43
N ARG A 431 4.63 -26.65 2.62
CA ARG A 431 4.58 -26.56 1.14
C ARG A 431 3.44 -27.39 0.55
N LEU A 432 3.13 -28.55 1.12
CA LEU A 432 1.99 -29.37 0.70
C LEU A 432 0.67 -28.63 0.97
N HIS A 433 0.44 -28.17 2.20
CA HIS A 433 -0.78 -27.41 2.54
C HIS A 433 -0.95 -26.17 1.66
N GLN A 434 0.14 -25.43 1.40
CA GLN A 434 0.08 -24.26 0.52
C GLN A 434 -0.29 -24.66 -0.91
N ALA A 435 0.29 -25.72 -1.47
CA ALA A 435 -0.04 -26.19 -2.82
C ALA A 435 -1.52 -26.63 -2.94
N GLN A 436 -2.06 -27.28 -1.92
CA GLN A 436 -3.48 -27.68 -1.88
C GLN A 436 -4.41 -26.47 -1.83
N LEU A 437 -4.07 -25.46 -1.02
CA LEU A 437 -4.83 -24.21 -0.92
C LEU A 437 -4.69 -23.35 -2.19
N ASP A 438 -3.55 -23.37 -2.86
CA ASP A 438 -3.35 -22.69 -4.15
C ASP A 438 -4.25 -23.31 -5.24
N LEU A 439 -4.33 -24.64 -5.31
CA LEU A 439 -5.24 -25.33 -6.23
C LEU A 439 -6.69 -25.00 -5.94
N ALA A 440 -7.12 -25.09 -4.68
CA ALA A 440 -8.49 -24.79 -4.29
C ALA A 440 -8.86 -23.32 -4.56
N ALA A 441 -7.96 -22.37 -4.30
CA ALA A 441 -8.17 -20.97 -4.63
C ALA A 441 -8.26 -20.74 -6.14
N HIS A 442 -7.43 -21.41 -6.93
CA HIS A 442 -7.49 -21.35 -8.39
C HIS A 442 -8.85 -21.82 -8.93
N ARG A 443 -9.35 -22.95 -8.42
CA ARG A 443 -10.68 -23.45 -8.76
C ARG A 443 -11.79 -22.51 -8.31
N TRP A 444 -11.66 -21.92 -7.12
CA TRP A 444 -12.63 -20.95 -6.59
C TRP A 444 -12.67 -19.65 -7.41
N HIS A 445 -11.54 -19.22 -7.97
CA HIS A 445 -11.48 -18.13 -8.95
C HIS A 445 -12.15 -18.53 -10.27
N ARG A 446 -11.93 -19.76 -10.76
CA ARG A 446 -12.61 -20.25 -11.97
C ARG A 446 -14.12 -20.27 -11.82
N ALA A 447 -14.63 -20.81 -10.72
CA ALA A 447 -16.06 -20.92 -10.45
C ALA A 447 -16.78 -19.57 -10.43
N ARG A 448 -16.06 -18.47 -10.16
CA ARG A 448 -16.60 -17.10 -10.13
C ARG A 448 -16.32 -16.30 -11.40
N GLY A 449 -15.76 -16.92 -12.46
CA GLY A 449 -15.38 -16.19 -13.67
C GLY A 449 -14.27 -15.16 -13.44
N GLU A 450 -13.41 -15.43 -12.46
CA GLU A 450 -12.45 -14.48 -11.89
C GLU A 450 -10.99 -14.85 -12.18
N LEU A 451 -10.74 -15.80 -13.08
CA LEU A 451 -9.38 -16.20 -13.43
C LEU A 451 -8.60 -15.06 -14.10
N ASP A 452 -7.34 -14.89 -13.68
CA ASP A 452 -6.38 -14.01 -14.37
C ASP A 452 -5.86 -14.75 -15.61
N GLU A 453 -5.72 -14.07 -16.74
CA GLU A 453 -5.18 -14.62 -17.99
C GLU A 453 -3.74 -15.17 -17.81
N LEU A 454 -3.00 -14.65 -16.82
CA LEU A 454 -1.65 -15.08 -16.45
C LEU A 454 -1.63 -16.14 -15.32
N ALA A 455 -2.77 -16.71 -14.94
CA ALA A 455 -2.84 -17.80 -13.97
C ALA A 455 -2.24 -19.11 -14.52
N ALA A 456 -1.70 -19.94 -13.63
CA ALA A 456 -1.17 -21.25 -14.02
C ALA A 456 -2.32 -22.21 -14.42
N ASP A 457 -2.02 -23.18 -15.27
CA ASP A 457 -2.96 -24.26 -15.58
C ASP A 457 -3.29 -25.07 -14.30
N GLU A 458 -4.54 -25.52 -14.19
CA GLU A 458 -4.98 -26.39 -13.11
C GLU A 458 -4.20 -27.71 -13.08
N HIS A 459 -3.88 -28.30 -14.24
CA HIS A 459 -3.10 -29.53 -14.30
C HIS A 459 -1.72 -29.35 -13.64
N VAL A 460 -1.06 -28.22 -13.90
CA VAL A 460 0.23 -27.86 -13.29
C VAL A 460 0.10 -27.69 -11.77
N LEU A 461 -1.03 -27.17 -11.28
CA LEU A 461 -1.29 -27.05 -9.85
C LEU A 461 -1.54 -28.43 -9.20
N ARG A 462 -2.29 -29.33 -9.85
CA ARG A 462 -2.47 -30.72 -9.38
C ARG A 462 -1.15 -31.47 -9.30
N GLU A 463 -0.34 -31.41 -10.34
CA GLU A 463 0.99 -32.05 -10.37
C GLU A 463 1.89 -31.51 -9.26
N ARG A 464 1.85 -30.20 -9.00
CA ARG A 464 2.59 -29.58 -7.90
C ARG A 464 2.18 -30.17 -6.56
N VAL A 465 0.90 -30.38 -6.30
CA VAL A 465 0.42 -31.01 -5.06
C VAL A 465 0.94 -32.45 -4.95
N LEU A 466 0.80 -33.25 -6.02
CA LEU A 466 1.27 -34.63 -6.04
C LEU A 466 2.77 -34.72 -5.77
N ARG A 467 3.57 -33.84 -6.37
CA ARG A 467 5.01 -33.73 -6.11
C ARG A 467 5.30 -33.41 -4.63
N ARG A 468 4.63 -32.41 -4.05
CA ARG A 468 4.81 -32.06 -2.62
C ARG A 468 4.35 -33.19 -1.69
N ARG A 469 3.33 -33.96 -2.07
CA ARG A 469 2.90 -35.14 -1.31
C ARG A 469 3.97 -36.23 -1.29
N ARG A 470 4.63 -36.49 -2.43
CA ARG A 470 5.78 -37.41 -2.50
C ARG A 470 6.91 -36.95 -1.59
N GLU A 471 7.26 -35.66 -1.58
CA GLU A 471 8.27 -35.11 -0.65
C GLU A 471 7.94 -35.41 0.82
N VAL A 472 6.69 -35.22 1.25
CA VAL A 472 6.26 -35.52 2.61
C VAL A 472 6.40 -37.02 2.90
N ARG A 473 5.92 -37.89 1.99
CA ARG A 473 6.07 -39.35 2.14
C ARG A 473 7.53 -39.78 2.28
N THR A 474 8.43 -39.17 1.52
CA THR A 474 9.88 -39.44 1.63
C THR A 474 10.43 -39.05 3.00
N GLN A 475 9.96 -37.93 3.59
CA GLN A 475 10.37 -37.57 4.96
C GLN A 475 9.87 -38.59 6.00
N LEU A 476 8.61 -39.05 5.85
CA LEU A 476 8.04 -40.07 6.73
C LEU A 476 8.81 -41.40 6.64
N ALA A 477 9.17 -41.82 5.41
CA ALA A 477 9.88 -43.08 5.19
C ALA A 477 11.32 -43.08 5.73
N ARG A 478 12.02 -41.94 5.66
CA ARG A 478 13.40 -41.82 6.17
C ARG A 478 13.52 -42.01 7.69
N GLU A 479 12.47 -41.70 8.44
CA GLU A 479 12.42 -41.94 9.88
C GLU A 479 12.09 -43.40 10.20
N ALA A 480 11.23 -44.06 9.41
CA ALA A 480 10.91 -45.48 9.61
C ALA A 480 12.12 -46.42 9.39
N THR A 481 13.15 -45.94 8.68
CA THR A 481 14.41 -46.65 8.44
C THR A 481 15.55 -46.28 9.40
N ARG A 482 15.31 -45.35 10.34
CA ARG A 482 16.25 -44.97 11.41
C ARG A 482 15.72 -45.51 12.72
#